data_AF-A0A2J6SFN8-F1
#
_entry.id   AF-A0A2J6SFN8-F1
#
_cell.length_a   1.000
_cell.length_b   1.000
_cell.length_c   1.000
_cell.angle_alpha   90.00
_cell.angle_beta   90.00
_cell.angle_gamma   90.00
#
_symmetry.space_group_name_H-M   'P 1'
#
loop_
_entity.id
_entity.type
_entity.pdbx_description
1 polymer ?
#
loop_
_entity_poly.entity_id
_entity_poly.type
_entity_poly.pdbx_seq_one_letter_code
_entity_poly.pdbx_strand_id
1 'polypeptide(L)'
;MANTTPLLDHYAILNMARPASPETLFLAFQFEMLSLGALPVEDVAARFDQVFDAYETLKDATKREEFHRLWDIEEKRKEGEEAARRREERERRRRGGGRGGRASRFIEILDD
;
A
#
# COMPACT_ATOMS: atom_id res chain seq x y z
N MET A 1 -14.80 12.80 -8.85
CA MET A 1 -14.16 11.86 -7.91
C MET A 1 -13.04 11.19 -8.69
N ALA A 2 -11.78 11.40 -8.32
CA ALA A 2 -10.67 10.74 -9.03
C ALA A 2 -10.68 9.27 -8.63
N ASN A 3 -11.00 8.37 -9.56
CA ASN A 3 -10.77 6.93 -9.40
C ASN A 3 -9.26 6.72 -9.40
N THR A 4 -8.63 6.85 -8.23
CA THR A 4 -7.23 6.48 -8.06
C THR A 4 -7.16 4.97 -7.93
N THR A 5 -7.12 4.28 -9.06
CA THR A 5 -6.76 2.86 -9.10
C THR A 5 -5.38 2.73 -8.46
N PRO A 6 -5.20 1.90 -7.42
CA PRO A 6 -3.90 1.72 -6.81
C PRO A 6 -2.91 1.22 -7.86
N LEU A 7 -1.72 1.83 -7.90
CA LEU A 7 -0.66 1.38 -8.78
C LEU A 7 -0.31 -0.08 -8.41
N LEU A 8 -0.56 -1.00 -9.33
CA LEU A 8 -0.25 -2.42 -9.15
C LEU A 8 1.28 -2.61 -9.09
N ASP A 9 1.74 -3.41 -8.15
CA ASP A 9 3.17 -3.70 -8.01
C ASP A 9 3.59 -4.76 -9.04
N HIS A 10 4.08 -4.31 -10.19
CA HIS A 10 4.54 -5.19 -11.26
C HIS A 10 5.64 -6.18 -10.83
N TYR A 11 6.48 -5.81 -9.86
CA TYR A 11 7.50 -6.74 -9.33
C TYR A 11 6.86 -7.81 -8.45
N ALA A 12 5.86 -7.46 -7.65
CA ALA A 12 5.11 -8.44 -6.86
C ALA A 12 4.26 -9.37 -7.75
N ILE A 13 3.69 -8.87 -8.84
CA ILE A 13 2.96 -9.69 -9.82
C ILE A 13 3.87 -10.80 -10.37
N LEU A 14 5.12 -10.46 -10.68
CA LEU A 14 6.14 -11.39 -11.18
C LEU A 14 6.92 -12.11 -10.05
N ASN A 15 6.47 -11.98 -8.80
CA ASN A 15 7.07 -12.59 -7.61
C ASN A 15 8.60 -12.40 -7.52
N MET A 16 9.05 -11.17 -7.76
CA MET A 16 10.47 -10.82 -7.86
C MET A 16 10.82 -9.58 -7.05
N ALA A 17 12.08 -9.50 -6.60
CA ALA A 17 12.59 -8.35 -5.86
C ALA A 17 13.02 -7.20 -6.78
N ARG A 18 13.04 -5.97 -6.23
CA ARG A 18 13.60 -4.77 -6.87
C ARG A 18 15.05 -4.52 -6.42
N PRO A 19 15.96 -4.04 -7.28
CA PRO A 19 15.89 -4.03 -8.75
C PRO A 19 16.21 -5.42 -9.32
N ALA A 20 15.77 -5.70 -10.54
CA ALA A 20 16.04 -6.97 -11.21
C ALA A 20 16.69 -6.77 -12.58
N SER A 21 17.58 -7.70 -12.93
CA SER A 21 18.19 -7.74 -14.25
C SER A 21 17.16 -8.15 -15.32
N PRO A 22 17.40 -7.82 -16.60
CA PRO A 22 16.56 -8.28 -17.70
C PRO A 22 16.39 -9.81 -17.74
N GLU A 23 17.46 -10.56 -17.42
CA GLU A 23 17.43 -12.03 -17.38
C GLU A 23 16.52 -12.53 -16.26
N THR A 24 16.62 -11.96 -15.06
CA THR A 24 15.75 -12.31 -13.93
C THR A 24 14.28 -11.96 -14.25
N LEU A 25 14.04 -10.82 -14.89
CA LEU A 25 12.70 -10.42 -15.32
C LEU A 25 12.09 -11.45 -16.29
N PHE A 26 12.86 -11.87 -17.29
CA PHE A 26 12.39 -12.83 -18.27
C PHE A 26 12.12 -14.21 -17.65
N LEU A 27 12.99 -14.69 -16.76
CA LEU A 27 12.77 -15.95 -16.05
C LEU A 27 11.52 -15.88 -15.16
N ALA A 28 11.34 -14.79 -14.41
CA ALA A 28 10.17 -14.58 -13.57
C ALA A 28 8.87 -14.60 -14.40
N PHE A 29 8.86 -13.91 -15.54
CA PHE A 29 7.74 -13.96 -16.50
C PHE A 29 7.46 -15.38 -16.98
N GLN A 30 8.48 -16.14 -17.37
CA GLN A 30 8.29 -17.53 -17.80
C GLN A 30 7.70 -18.41 -16.69
N PHE A 31 8.18 -18.28 -15.46
CA PHE A 31 7.64 -19.03 -14.32
C PHE A 31 6.17 -18.69 -14.06
N GLU A 32 5.80 -17.41 -14.08
CA GLU A 32 4.40 -17.00 -13.91
C GLU A 32 3.51 -17.47 -15.06
N MET A 33 4.00 -17.43 -16.30
CA MET A 33 3.25 -17.94 -17.45
C MET A 33 2.99 -19.44 -17.37
N LEU A 34 3.94 -20.21 -16.86
CA LEU A 34 3.77 -21.65 -16.62
C LEU A 34 2.78 -21.91 -15.47
N SER A 35 2.78 -21.06 -14.44
CA SER A 35 1.89 -21.22 -13.28
C SER A 35 0.41 -20.99 -13.64
N LEU A 36 0.12 -20.24 -14.71
CA LEU A 36 -1.24 -20.05 -15.23
C LEU A 36 -1.95 -21.38 -15.53
N GLY A 37 -1.22 -22.41 -15.96
CA GLY A 37 -1.79 -23.72 -16.25
C GLY A 37 -2.39 -24.43 -15.03
N ALA A 38 -2.07 -23.98 -13.82
CA ALA A 38 -2.63 -24.51 -12.57
C ALA A 38 -3.88 -23.75 -12.07
N LEU A 39 -4.27 -22.65 -12.74
CA LEU A 39 -5.41 -21.84 -12.35
C LEU A 39 -6.72 -22.33 -12.99
N PRO A 40 -7.89 -22.05 -12.37
CA PRO A 40 -9.18 -22.20 -13.02
C PRO A 40 -9.26 -21.36 -14.30
N VAL A 41 -9.93 -21.85 -15.35
CA VAL A 41 -9.97 -21.23 -16.68
C VAL A 41 -10.52 -19.80 -16.62
N GLU A 42 -11.48 -19.55 -15.74
CA GLU A 42 -12.09 -18.25 -15.48
C GLU A 42 -11.10 -17.19 -14.97
N ASP A 43 -10.04 -17.61 -14.27
CA ASP A 43 -9.04 -16.71 -13.69
C ASP A 43 -7.81 -16.54 -14.58
N VAL A 44 -7.57 -17.48 -15.51
CA VAL A 44 -6.39 -17.48 -16.39
C VAL A 44 -6.28 -16.19 -17.18
N ALA A 45 -7.37 -15.70 -17.78
CA ALA A 45 -7.35 -14.50 -18.62
C ALA A 45 -6.96 -13.25 -17.81
N ALA A 46 -7.60 -13.05 -16.65
CA ALA A 46 -7.31 -11.92 -15.78
C ALA A 46 -5.87 -11.95 -15.23
N ARG A 47 -5.38 -13.15 -14.87
CA ARG A 47 -4.00 -13.30 -14.39
C ARG A 47 -2.98 -13.14 -15.52
N PHE A 48 -3.27 -13.65 -16.72
CA PHE A 48 -2.44 -13.44 -17.90
C PHE A 48 -2.24 -11.95 -18.19
N ASP A 49 -3.33 -11.18 -18.22
CA ASP A 49 -3.27 -9.74 -18.50
C ASP A 49 -2.37 -9.02 -17.48
N GLN A 50 -2.48 -9.36 -16.20
CA GLN A 50 -1.63 -8.79 -15.14
C GLN A 50 -0.15 -9.14 -15.33
N VAL A 51 0.16 -10.42 -15.56
CA VAL A 51 1.54 -10.91 -15.73
C VAL A 51 2.18 -10.32 -16.99
N PHE A 52 1.41 -10.25 -18.08
CA PHE A 52 1.88 -9.71 -19.35
C PHE A 52 2.10 -8.20 -19.28
N ASP A 53 1.18 -7.44 -18.70
CA ASP A 53 1.32 -5.98 -18.52
C ASP A 53 2.51 -5.65 -17.61
N ALA A 54 2.71 -6.42 -16.53
CA ALA A 54 3.88 -6.29 -15.66
C ALA A 54 5.18 -6.53 -16.43
N TYR A 55 5.24 -7.57 -17.24
CA TYR A 55 6.42 -7.87 -18.05
C TYR A 55 6.68 -6.79 -19.10
N GLU A 56 5.68 -6.37 -19.87
CA GLU A 56 5.86 -5.35 -20.91
C GLU A 56 6.26 -3.97 -20.34
N THR A 57 5.69 -3.60 -19.19
CA THR A 57 6.04 -2.36 -18.48
C THR A 57 7.46 -2.41 -17.95
N LEU A 58 7.87 -3.52 -17.35
CA LEU A 58 9.22 -3.65 -16.81
C LEU A 58 10.24 -3.90 -17.92
N LYS A 59 9.92 -4.57 -19.02
CA LYS A 59 10.88 -4.86 -20.09
C LYS A 59 11.36 -3.60 -20.81
N ASP A 60 10.46 -2.65 -21.04
CA ASP A 60 10.80 -1.37 -21.66
C ASP A 60 11.44 -0.41 -20.63
N ALA A 61 12.64 0.08 -20.92
CA ALA A 61 13.38 0.94 -20.00
C ALA A 61 12.65 2.27 -19.69
N THR A 62 11.97 2.84 -20.68
CA THR A 62 11.24 4.10 -20.54
C THR A 62 10.01 3.90 -19.67
N LYS A 63 9.23 2.85 -19.94
CA LYS A 63 8.05 2.50 -19.14
C LYS A 63 8.43 2.10 -17.72
N ARG A 64 9.54 1.37 -17.55
CA ARG A 64 10.07 0.99 -16.23
C ARG A 64 10.43 2.23 -15.41
N GLU A 65 11.09 3.21 -16.03
CA GLU A 65 11.45 4.46 -15.34
C GLU A 65 10.21 5.27 -14.96
N GLU A 66 9.24 5.40 -15.87
CA GLU A 66 7.95 6.05 -15.58
C GLU A 66 7.20 5.36 -14.43
N PHE A 67 7.16 4.03 -14.44
CA PHE A 67 6.58 3.23 -13.38
C PHE A 67 7.25 3.50 -12.02
N HIS A 68 8.59 3.54 -11.96
CA HIS A 68 9.31 3.86 -10.72
C HIS A 68 9.00 5.27 -10.23
N ARG A 69 8.90 6.26 -11.13
CA ARG A 69 8.51 7.63 -10.75
C ARG A 69 7.10 7.69 -10.17
N LEU A 70 6.14 6.99 -10.78
CA LEU A 70 4.77 6.92 -10.28
C LEU A 70 4.70 6.21 -8.92
N TRP A 71 5.51 5.15 -8.75
CA TRP A 71 5.62 4.42 -7.49
C TRP A 71 6.11 5.30 -6.35
N ASP A 72 7.18 6.07 -6.58
CA ASP A 72 7.74 6.98 -5.58
C ASP A 72 6.74 8.07 -5.14
N ILE A 73 5.92 8.56 -6.08
CA ILE A 73 4.86 9.54 -5.80
C ILE A 73 3.78 8.89 -4.92
N GLU A 74 3.38 7.67 -5.25
CA GLU A 74 2.36 6.93 -4.52
C GLU A 74 2.80 6.55 -3.10
N GLU A 75 4.07 6.17 -2.90
CA GLU A 75 4.62 5.92 -1.56
C GLU A 75 4.61 7.18 -0.71
N LYS A 76 5.09 8.31 -1.24
CA LYS A 76 5.04 9.61 -0.53
C LYS A 76 3.62 10.02 -0.16
N ARG A 77 2.64 9.74 -1.02
CA ARG A 77 1.22 9.98 -0.73
C ARG A 77 0.76 9.13 0.45
N LYS A 78 1.04 7.82 0.43
CA LYS A 78 0.68 6.90 1.53
C LYS A 78 1.34 7.29 2.85
N GLU A 79 2.62 7.65 2.83
CA GLU A 79 3.33 8.14 4.03
C GLU A 79 2.67 9.41 4.60
N GLY A 80 2.29 10.36 3.74
CA GLY A 80 1.60 11.58 4.14
C GLY A 80 0.22 11.31 4.77
N GLU A 81 -0.56 10.40 4.17
CA GLU A 81 -1.85 9.97 4.70
C GLU A 81 -1.71 9.25 6.05
N GLU A 82 -0.71 8.38 6.20
CA GLU A 82 -0.46 7.68 7.47
C GLU A 82 0.02 8.66 8.56
N ALA A 83 0.89 9.62 8.21
CA ALA A 83 1.31 10.67 9.13
C ALA A 83 0.12 11.54 9.58
N ALA A 84 -0.80 11.86 8.67
CA ALA A 84 -2.03 12.58 8.99
C ALA A 84 -2.94 11.78 9.91
N ARG A 85 -3.15 10.47 9.64
CA ARG A 85 -3.92 9.57 10.52
C ARG A 85 -3.30 9.47 11.91
N ARG A 86 -1.98 9.28 12.02
CA ARG A 86 -1.26 9.24 13.30
C ARG A 86 -1.40 10.56 14.07
N ARG A 87 -1.41 11.70 13.38
CA ARG A 87 -1.62 13.03 13.99
C ARG A 87 -3.05 13.19 14.51
N GLU A 88 -4.06 12.81 13.73
CA GLU A 88 -5.47 12.85 14.14
C GLU A 88 -5.71 11.92 15.34
N GLU A 89 -5.14 10.71 15.34
CA GLU A 89 -5.26 9.77 16.45
C GLU A 89 -4.63 10.34 17.74
N ARG A 90 -3.43 10.94 17.65
CA ARG A 90 -2.80 11.62 18.78
C ARG A 90 -3.64 12.77 19.31
N GLU A 91 -4.27 13.54 18.43
CA GLU A 91 -5.13 14.65 18.81
C GLU A 91 -6.44 14.17 19.45
N ARG A 92 -7.05 13.10 18.93
CA ARG A 92 -8.21 12.43 19.55
C ARG A 92 -7.89 11.93 20.95
N ARG A 93 -6.74 11.29 21.17
CA ARG A 93 -6.29 10.86 22.51
C ARG A 93 -6.09 12.04 23.46
N ARG A 94 -5.55 13.16 22.98
CA ARG A 94 -5.38 14.40 23.78
C ARG A 94 -6.72 15.06 24.13
N ARG A 95 -7.69 15.07 23.22
CA ARG A 95 -9.03 15.65 23.46
C ARG A 95 -9.94 14.72 24.28
N GLY A 96 -9.77 13.41 24.18
CA GLY A 96 -10.55 12.40 24.93
C GLY A 96 -10.03 12.10 26.35
N GLY A 97 -8.75 12.38 26.66
CA GLY A 97 -8.17 12.15 27.98
C GLY A 97 -8.49 13.21 29.05
N GLY A 98 -9.28 14.24 28.71
CA GLY A 98 -9.58 15.38 29.58
C GLY A 98 -10.93 15.31 30.30
N ARG A 99 -11.39 14.13 30.75
CA ARG A 99 -12.57 14.00 31.63
C ARG A 99 -12.29 13.10 32.83
N GLY A 100 -11.21 13.44 33.54
CA GLY A 100 -10.87 12.89 34.86
C GLY A 100 -10.35 14.01 35.78
N GLY A 101 -10.89 15.21 35.63
CA GLY A 101 -10.59 16.34 36.50
C GLY A 101 -11.54 16.37 37.70
N ARG A 102 -10.95 16.46 38.89
CA ARG A 102 -11.54 16.83 40.19
C ARG A 102 -12.43 15.80 40.87
N ALA A 103 -11.80 14.91 41.65
CA ALA A 103 -12.34 14.62 42.97
C ALA A 103 -12.24 15.93 43.78
N SER A 104 -13.38 16.59 43.92
CA SER A 104 -13.55 17.83 44.68
C SER A 104 -13.04 17.68 46.11
N ARG A 105 -12.07 18.52 46.46
CA ARG A 105 -11.80 18.89 47.85
C ARG A 105 -12.69 20.09 48.14
N PHE A 106 -13.83 19.89 48.82
CA PHE A 106 -14.63 20.93 49.46
C PHE A 106 -15.22 20.40 50.78
N ILE A 107 -15.28 21.31 51.75
CA ILE A 107 -15.42 21.14 53.20
C ILE A 107 -16.83 21.61 53.63
N GLU A 108 -17.50 20.89 54.54
CA GLU A 108 -18.56 21.33 55.48
C GLU A 108 -18.40 20.38 56.69
N ILE A 109 -18.03 20.70 57.93
CA ILE A 109 -18.39 21.73 58.94
C ILE A 109 -19.89 21.71 59.34
N LEU A 110 -20.14 21.20 60.58
CA LEU A 110 -21.27 21.39 61.54
C LEU A 110 -22.64 20.75 61.15
N ASP A 111 -23.51 20.16 61.99
CA ASP A 111 -23.87 20.06 63.44
C ASP A 111 -24.38 18.59 63.66
N ASP A 112 -24.29 17.89 64.80
CA ASP A 112 -24.98 18.05 66.11
C ASP A 112 -24.27 17.14 67.16
#